data_AF-A0A4S2MFW9-F1
#
_entry.id   AF-A0A4S2MFW9-F1
#
_cell.length_a   1.000
_cell.length_b   1.000
_cell.length_c   1.000
_cell.angle_alpha   90.00
_cell.angle_beta   90.00
_cell.angle_gamma   90.00
#
_symmetry.space_group_name_H-M   'P 1'
#
loop_
_entity.id
_entity.type
_entity.pdbx_description
1 polymer ?
#
loop_
_entity_poly.entity_id
_entity_poly.type
_entity_poly.pdbx_seq_one_letter_code
_entity_poly.pdbx_strand_id
1 'polypeptide(L)'
;MHAQVVRLISLKEAGMEENKKLAEANQSLETSFLLQRTELGNTYSEVLKAKSRYQELRSKIDAVKAKYAPDTIWALMMTKKCETEEQSKNLTREFMDAKIDMDTFLEKYIPLREVYNERTFKVEKLAQKITRNLPVSSSRPQLSRPPGSLSDPAGFSGAVYPKF
;
A
#
# COMPACT_ATOMS: atom_id res chain seq x y z
N MET A 1 -26.99 -55.25 -61.02
CA MET A 1 -27.59 -53.95 -60.67
C MET A 1 -28.08 -53.90 -59.21
N HIS A 2 -28.97 -54.80 -58.77
CA HIS A 2 -29.57 -54.75 -57.42
C HIS A 2 -28.58 -54.84 -56.25
N ALA A 3 -27.59 -55.77 -56.30
CA ALA A 3 -26.59 -55.93 -55.23
C ALA A 3 -25.67 -54.69 -55.04
N GLN A 4 -25.36 -53.97 -56.12
CA GLN A 4 -24.58 -52.73 -56.06
C GLN A 4 -25.38 -51.61 -55.38
N VAL A 5 -26.68 -51.52 -55.68
CA VAL A 5 -27.59 -50.55 -55.06
C VAL A 5 -27.73 -50.80 -53.56
N VAL A 6 -27.92 -52.06 -53.13
CA VAL A 6 -27.99 -52.42 -51.70
C VAL A 6 -26.70 -52.07 -50.96
N ARG A 7 -25.53 -52.33 -51.56
CA ARG A 7 -24.22 -51.95 -50.98
C ARG A 7 -24.09 -50.44 -50.80
N LEU A 8 -24.49 -49.65 -51.80
CA LEU A 8 -24.44 -48.19 -51.73
C LEU A 8 -25.41 -47.62 -50.68
N ILE A 9 -26.59 -48.21 -50.54
CA ILE A 9 -27.56 -47.84 -49.50
C ILE A 9 -26.97 -48.11 -48.11
N SER A 10 -26.41 -49.30 -47.90
CA SER A 10 -25.79 -49.66 -46.62
C SER A 10 -24.59 -48.76 -46.26
N LEU A 11 -23.75 -48.41 -47.23
CA LEU A 11 -22.66 -47.46 -47.03
C LEU A 11 -23.17 -46.06 -46.67
N LYS A 12 -24.23 -45.61 -47.33
CA LYS A 12 -24.89 -44.32 -47.06
C LYS A 12 -25.51 -44.30 -45.66
N GLU A 13 -26.14 -45.39 -45.23
CA GLU A 13 -26.69 -45.53 -43.87
C GLU A 13 -25.59 -45.53 -42.81
N ALA A 14 -24.50 -46.26 -43.03
CA ALA A 14 -23.34 -46.23 -42.13
C ALA A 14 -22.73 -44.83 -42.00
N GLY A 15 -22.58 -44.13 -43.13
CA GLY A 15 -22.07 -42.75 -43.13
C GLY A 15 -23.02 -41.73 -42.49
N MET A 16 -24.34 -41.92 -42.63
CA MET A 16 -25.33 -41.09 -41.92
C MET A 16 -25.30 -41.33 -40.41
N GLU A 17 -25.17 -42.58 -39.98
CA GLU A 17 -25.11 -42.94 -38.56
C GLU A 17 -23.83 -42.40 -37.91
N GLU A 18 -22.70 -42.48 -38.62
CA GLU A 18 -21.44 -41.87 -38.18
C GLU A 18 -21.54 -40.34 -38.11
N ASN A 19 -22.09 -39.69 -39.15
CA ASN A 19 -22.30 -38.24 -39.15
C ASN A 19 -23.22 -37.81 -38.01
N LYS A 20 -24.29 -38.57 -37.74
CA LYS A 20 -25.21 -38.33 -36.64
C LYS A 20 -24.50 -38.43 -35.29
N LYS A 21 -23.70 -39.46 -35.05
CA LYS A 21 -22.90 -39.60 -33.83
C LYS A 21 -21.91 -38.44 -33.66
N LEU A 22 -21.26 -38.02 -34.74
CA LEU A 22 -20.37 -36.86 -34.73
C LEU A 22 -21.12 -35.56 -34.46
N ALA A 23 -22.32 -35.38 -35.02
CA ALA A 23 -23.15 -34.22 -34.78
C ALA A 23 -23.64 -34.16 -33.32
N GLU A 24 -24.07 -35.29 -32.75
CA GLU A 24 -24.46 -35.40 -31.34
C GLU A 24 -23.27 -35.11 -30.41
N ALA A 25 -22.08 -35.65 -30.72
CA ALA A 25 -20.86 -35.37 -29.97
C ALA A 25 -20.48 -33.88 -30.06
N ASN A 26 -20.49 -33.30 -31.26
CA ASN A 26 -20.21 -31.88 -31.47
C ASN A 26 -21.19 -30.98 -30.71
N GLN A 27 -22.47 -31.33 -30.70
CA GLN A 27 -23.49 -30.61 -29.96
C GLN A 27 -23.24 -30.68 -28.44
N SER A 28 -22.87 -31.84 -27.92
CA SER A 28 -22.51 -32.00 -26.50
C SER A 28 -21.27 -31.17 -26.12
N LEU A 29 -20.28 -31.09 -27.01
CA LEU A 29 -19.08 -30.28 -26.80
C LEU A 29 -19.40 -28.80 -26.85
N GLU A 30 -20.17 -28.34 -27.83
CA GLU A 30 -20.58 -26.94 -27.97
C GLU A 30 -21.36 -26.47 -26.74
N THR A 31 -22.31 -27.27 -26.26
CA THR A 31 -23.05 -26.94 -25.03
C THR A 31 -22.14 -26.83 -23.81
N SER A 32 -21.21 -27.78 -23.61
CA SER A 32 -20.26 -27.71 -22.49
C SER A 32 -19.33 -26.50 -22.59
N PHE A 33 -18.86 -26.18 -23.79
CA PHE A 33 -18.00 -25.04 -24.06
C PHE A 33 -18.71 -23.72 -23.78
N LEU A 34 -19.97 -23.59 -24.21
CA LEU A 34 -20.76 -22.39 -23.95
C LEU A 34 -21.00 -22.19 -22.45
N LEU A 35 -21.30 -23.25 -21.71
CA LEU A 35 -21.46 -23.19 -20.25
C LEU A 35 -20.17 -22.69 -19.58
N GLN A 36 -19.02 -23.31 -19.89
CA GLN A 36 -17.73 -22.90 -19.34
C GLN A 36 -17.36 -21.47 -19.71
N ARG A 37 -17.65 -21.05 -20.96
CA ARG A 37 -17.43 -19.67 -21.40
C ARG A 37 -18.28 -18.68 -20.61
N THR A 38 -19.53 -19.01 -20.34
CA THR A 38 -20.41 -18.14 -19.54
C THR A 38 -19.96 -18.07 -18.08
N GLU A 39 -19.55 -19.19 -17.49
CA GLU A 39 -19.00 -19.24 -16.13
C GLU A 39 -17.72 -18.40 -16.01
N LEU A 40 -16.80 -18.53 -16.98
CA LEU A 40 -15.60 -17.72 -17.04
C LEU A 40 -15.93 -16.22 -17.18
N GLY A 41 -16.91 -15.87 -18.01
CA GLY A 41 -17.38 -14.48 -18.16
C GLY A 41 -17.96 -13.92 -16.85
N ASN A 42 -18.74 -14.73 -16.13
CA ASN A 42 -19.34 -14.35 -14.86
C ASN A 42 -18.28 -14.14 -13.77
N THR A 43 -17.39 -15.12 -13.58
CA THR A 43 -16.30 -15.03 -12.61
C THR A 43 -15.35 -13.87 -12.90
N TYR A 44 -15.04 -13.62 -14.18
CA TYR A 44 -14.24 -12.46 -14.58
C TYR A 44 -14.93 -11.14 -14.24
N SER A 45 -16.23 -11.02 -14.51
CA SER A 45 -17.03 -9.85 -14.14
C SER A 45 -17.06 -9.63 -12.61
N GLU A 46 -17.17 -10.70 -11.82
CA GLU A 46 -17.11 -10.63 -10.36
C GLU A 46 -15.74 -10.14 -9.86
N VAL A 47 -14.65 -10.66 -10.43
CA VAL A 47 -13.29 -10.22 -10.13
C VAL A 47 -13.11 -8.74 -10.48
N LEU A 48 -13.64 -8.28 -11.61
CA LEU A 48 -13.60 -6.86 -11.98
C LEU A 48 -14.37 -5.97 -10.98
N LYS A 49 -15.55 -6.40 -10.54
CA LYS A 49 -16.32 -5.69 -9.51
C LYS A 49 -15.56 -5.64 -8.19
N ALA A 50 -14.97 -6.76 -7.76
CA ALA A 50 -14.16 -6.83 -6.55
C ALA A 50 -12.91 -5.94 -6.65
N LYS A 51 -12.24 -5.92 -7.81
CA LYS A 51 -11.10 -5.06 -8.09
C LYS A 51 -11.47 -3.58 -8.02
N SER A 52 -12.59 -3.19 -8.63
CA SER A 52 -13.10 -1.82 -8.57
C SER A 52 -13.40 -1.40 -7.13
N ARG A 53 -14.12 -2.23 -6.36
CA ARG A 53 -14.37 -1.99 -4.93
C ARG A 53 -13.08 -1.87 -4.12
N TYR A 54 -12.09 -2.73 -4.40
CA TYR A 54 -10.78 -2.66 -3.76
C TYR A 54 -10.07 -1.33 -4.08
N GLN A 55 -10.09 -0.88 -5.33
CA GLN A 55 -9.48 0.38 -5.74
C GLN A 55 -10.15 1.58 -5.06
N GLU A 56 -11.48 1.58 -4.93
CA GLU A 56 -12.21 2.62 -4.19
C GLU A 56 -11.84 2.63 -2.70
N LEU A 57 -11.76 1.46 -2.07
CA LEU A 57 -11.38 1.39 -0.66
C LEU A 57 -9.92 1.80 -0.48
N ARG A 58 -9.06 1.42 -1.42
CA ARG A 58 -7.66 1.79 -1.42
C ARG A 58 -7.47 3.30 -1.55
N SER A 59 -8.22 3.96 -2.45
CA SER A 59 -8.14 5.42 -2.60
C SER A 59 -8.59 6.15 -1.33
N LYS A 60 -9.63 5.67 -0.65
CA LYS A 60 -10.06 6.19 0.66
C LYS A 60 -8.97 6.05 1.71
N ILE A 61 -8.34 4.89 1.80
CA ILE A 61 -7.23 4.63 2.73
C ILE A 61 -6.05 5.56 2.41
N ASP A 62 -5.67 5.69 1.14
CA ASP A 62 -4.53 6.50 0.73
C ASP A 62 -4.80 8.00 0.98
N ALA A 63 -6.05 8.48 0.81
CA ALA A 63 -6.45 9.83 1.18
C ALA A 63 -6.32 10.09 2.69
N VAL A 64 -6.72 9.12 3.53
CA VAL A 64 -6.55 9.20 4.99
C VAL A 64 -5.06 9.17 5.33
N LYS A 65 -4.28 8.24 4.76
CA LYS A 65 -2.83 8.17 4.99
C LYS A 65 -2.11 9.46 4.62
N ALA A 66 -2.47 10.12 3.52
CA ALA A 66 -1.87 11.39 3.13
C ALA A 66 -2.14 12.50 4.16
N LYS A 67 -3.37 12.57 4.70
CA LYS A 67 -3.76 13.54 5.73
C LYS A 67 -3.08 13.28 7.08
N TYR A 68 -2.95 12.01 7.46
CA TYR A 68 -2.37 11.61 8.74
C TYR A 68 -0.90 11.17 8.62
N ALA A 69 -0.24 11.48 7.52
CA ALA A 69 1.19 11.23 7.38
C ALA A 69 1.94 12.04 8.46
N PRO A 70 2.90 11.43 9.18
CA PRO A 70 3.62 12.09 10.27
C PRO A 70 4.26 13.41 9.84
N ASP A 71 4.82 13.47 8.63
CA ASP A 71 5.45 14.66 8.07
C ASP A 71 4.42 15.78 7.80
N THR A 72 3.24 15.42 7.28
CA THR A 72 2.13 16.36 7.07
C THR A 72 1.66 16.95 8.40
N ILE A 73 1.46 16.11 9.42
CA ILE A 73 1.05 16.55 10.76
C ILE A 73 2.13 17.46 11.37
N TRP A 74 3.40 17.08 11.24
CA TRP A 74 4.53 17.88 11.74
C TRP A 74 4.59 19.26 11.07
N ALA A 75 4.45 19.32 9.75
CA ALA A 75 4.42 20.58 9.01
C ALA A 75 3.25 21.47 9.45
N LEU A 76 2.04 20.91 9.59
CA LEU A 76 0.87 21.63 10.09
C LEU A 76 1.09 22.17 11.51
N MET A 77 1.68 21.36 12.41
CA MET A 77 2.00 21.80 13.77
C MET A 77 3.05 22.90 13.79
N MET A 78 4.06 22.83 12.91
CA MET A 78 5.06 23.87 12.73
C MET A 78 4.42 25.19 12.28
N THR A 79 3.53 25.15 11.28
CA THR A 79 2.77 26.33 10.86
C THR A 79 1.98 26.94 12.01
N LYS A 80 1.27 26.11 12.80
CA LYS A 80 0.51 26.58 13.96
C LYS A 80 1.39 27.15 15.07
N LYS A 81 2.58 26.59 15.29
CA LYS A 81 3.59 27.17 16.19
C LYS A 81 3.98 28.58 15.72
N CYS A 82 4.38 28.72 14.46
CA CYS A 82 4.78 30.02 13.89
C CYS A 82 3.65 31.05 13.92
N GLU A 83 2.40 30.65 13.66
CA GLU A 83 1.22 31.52 13.77
C GLU A 83 1.06 32.08 15.19
N THR A 84 1.29 31.25 16.21
CA THR A 84 1.20 31.65 17.63
C THR A 84 2.36 32.57 18.01
N GLU A 85 3.54 32.29 17.49
CA GLU A 85 4.71 33.12 17.69
C GLU A 85 4.47 34.52 17.12
N GLU A 86 3.92 34.63 15.91
CA GLU A 86 3.60 35.91 15.30
C GLU A 86 2.49 36.64 16.06
N GLN A 87 1.44 35.95 16.50
CA GLN A 87 0.42 36.54 17.38
C GLN A 87 1.05 37.11 18.66
N SER A 88 2.02 36.40 19.25
CA SER A 88 2.70 36.88 20.46
C SER A 88 3.56 38.11 20.18
N LYS A 89 4.25 38.16 19.03
CA LYS A 89 5.03 39.31 18.59
C LYS A 89 4.13 40.51 18.31
N ASN A 90 2.97 40.31 17.66
CA ASN A 90 1.98 41.35 17.43
C ASN A 90 1.50 41.94 18.76
N LEU A 91 1.12 41.10 19.72
CA LEU A 91 0.68 41.53 21.05
C LEU A 91 1.78 42.32 21.79
N THR A 92 3.03 41.88 21.69
CA THR A 92 4.18 42.64 22.24
C THR A 92 4.33 44.00 21.56
N ARG A 93 4.20 44.10 20.23
CA ARG A 93 4.26 45.38 19.52
C ARG A 93 3.12 46.32 19.95
N GLU A 94 1.91 45.80 20.10
CA GLU A 94 0.76 46.59 20.58
C GLU A 94 0.98 47.16 21.99
N PHE A 95 1.60 46.38 22.88
CA PHE A 95 1.99 46.86 24.21
C PHE A 95 3.07 47.94 24.15
N MET A 96 4.09 47.76 23.31
CA MET A 96 5.16 48.76 23.13
C MET A 96 4.65 50.07 22.50
N ASP A 97 3.64 49.99 21.64
CA ASP A 97 2.94 51.14 21.06
C ASP A 97 1.95 51.80 22.06
N ALA A 98 1.89 51.34 23.31
CA ALA A 98 0.93 51.76 24.34
C ALA A 98 -0.55 51.65 23.92
N LYS A 99 -0.88 50.72 23.00
CA LYS A 99 -2.26 50.46 22.55
C LYS A 99 -3.06 49.61 23.53
N ILE A 100 -2.37 48.85 24.38
CA ILE A 100 -2.93 47.97 25.40
C ILE A 100 -2.23 48.21 26.73
N ASP A 101 -2.98 48.07 27.82
CA ASP A 101 -2.45 48.18 29.18
C ASP A 101 -1.74 46.90 29.64
N MET A 102 -0.91 47.00 30.68
CA MET A 102 -0.13 45.89 31.22
C MET A 102 -1.01 44.70 31.63
N ASP A 103 -2.13 44.95 32.31
CA ASP A 103 -3.01 43.88 32.77
C ASP A 103 -3.62 43.11 31.58
N THR A 104 -4.04 43.83 30.54
CA THR A 104 -4.58 43.23 29.30
C THR A 104 -3.50 42.46 28.52
N PHE A 105 -2.27 42.95 28.53
CA PHE A 105 -1.14 42.26 27.91
C PHE A 105 -0.87 40.93 28.62
N LEU A 106 -0.77 40.91 29.95
CA LEU A 106 -0.48 39.71 30.71
C LEU A 106 -1.58 38.66 30.57
N GLU A 107 -2.85 39.06 30.63
CA GLU A 107 -4.00 38.18 30.46
C GLU A 107 -3.96 37.43 29.12
N LYS A 108 -3.53 38.10 28.04
CA LYS A 108 -3.49 37.50 26.69
C LYS A 108 -2.16 36.81 26.37
N TYR A 109 -1.05 37.34 26.85
CA TYR A 109 0.29 36.88 26.47
C TYR A 109 0.68 35.56 27.14
N ILE A 110 0.34 35.39 28.42
CA ILE A 110 0.65 34.17 29.19
C ILE A 110 0.03 32.92 28.54
N PRO A 111 -1.29 32.84 28.29
CA PRO A 111 -1.90 31.65 27.67
C PRO A 111 -1.38 31.43 26.25
N LEU A 112 -1.10 32.51 25.51
CA LEU A 112 -0.55 32.40 24.16
C LEU A 112 0.86 31.79 24.16
N ARG A 113 1.70 32.16 25.14
CA ARG A 113 3.03 31.58 25.31
C ARG A 113 3.00 30.15 25.81
N GLU A 114 2.05 29.81 26.68
CA GLU A 114 1.83 28.42 27.09
C GLU A 114 1.55 27.53 25.87
N VAL A 115 0.62 27.95 25.01
CA VAL A 115 0.28 27.23 23.77
C VAL A 115 1.48 27.14 22.82
N TYR A 116 2.27 28.21 22.67
CA TYR A 116 3.49 28.18 21.86
C TYR A 116 4.52 27.17 22.39
N ASN A 117 4.73 27.14 23.71
CA ASN A 117 5.68 26.23 24.35
C ASN A 117 5.21 24.78 24.22
N GLU A 118 3.93 24.51 24.44
CA GLU A 118 3.36 23.18 24.20
C GLU A 118 3.56 22.71 22.76
N ARG A 119 3.25 23.57 21.79
CA ARG A 119 3.42 23.26 20.37
C ARG A 119 4.89 22.98 20.04
N THR A 120 5.81 23.77 20.58
CA THR A 120 7.25 23.57 20.43
C THR A 120 7.69 22.21 20.94
N PHE A 121 7.30 21.86 22.18
CA PHE A 121 7.62 20.56 22.76
C PHE A 121 7.05 19.40 21.93
N LYS A 122 5.77 19.49 21.55
CA LYS A 122 5.09 18.44 20.76
C LYS A 122 5.74 18.25 19.39
N VAL A 123 6.10 19.34 18.72
CA VAL A 123 6.79 19.35 17.43
C VAL A 123 8.17 18.70 17.52
N GLU A 124 8.97 19.07 18.53
CA GLU A 124 10.30 18.48 18.75
C GLU A 124 10.20 16.98 19.03
N LYS A 125 9.22 16.59 19.88
CA LYS A 125 9.02 15.18 20.19
C LYS A 125 8.58 14.40 18.95
N LEU A 126 7.73 14.97 18.11
CA LEU A 126 7.27 14.36 16.86
C LEU A 126 8.44 14.23 15.87
N ALA A 127 9.24 15.27 15.69
CA ALA A 127 10.46 15.22 14.86
C ALA A 127 11.37 14.07 15.27
N GLN A 128 11.65 13.94 16.58
CA GLN A 128 12.47 12.86 17.09
C GLN A 128 11.88 11.46 16.82
N LYS A 129 10.56 11.29 16.81
CA LYS A 129 9.91 10.01 16.48
C LYS A 129 10.03 9.71 14.99
N ILE A 130 9.84 10.72 14.14
CA ILE A 130 9.98 10.60 12.69
C ILE A 130 11.42 10.20 12.32
N THR A 131 12.43 10.89 12.86
CA THR A 131 13.84 10.61 12.59
C THR A 131 14.30 9.23 13.09
N ARG A 132 13.82 8.78 14.27
CA ARG A 132 14.14 7.44 14.79
C ARG A 132 13.56 6.30 13.96
N ASN A 133 12.48 6.55 13.23
CA ASN A 133 11.83 5.55 12.38
C ASN A 133 12.46 5.46 10.98
N LEU A 134 13.43 6.32 10.63
CA LEU A 134 14.23 6.06 9.44
C LEU A 134 15.07 4.81 9.71
N PRO A 135 15.04 3.79 8.84
CA PRO A 135 16.03 2.74 8.91
C PRO A 135 17.38 3.44 8.77
N VAL A 136 18.17 3.43 9.84
CA VAL A 136 19.60 3.70 9.74
C VAL A 136 20.09 2.67 8.74
N SER A 137 20.30 3.11 7.49
CA SER A 137 21.09 2.36 6.53
C SER A 137 22.35 1.99 7.28
N SER A 138 22.54 0.71 7.54
CA SER A 138 23.72 0.17 8.18
C SER A 138 24.90 0.24 7.21
N SER A 139 25.22 1.45 6.76
CA SER A 139 26.49 1.80 6.14
C SER A 139 27.50 1.93 7.28
N ARG A 140 27.72 0.83 8.02
CA ARG A 140 28.84 0.76 8.96
C ARG A 140 30.10 0.95 8.12
N PRO A 141 30.97 1.93 8.40
CA PRO A 141 32.25 2.03 7.72
C PRO A 141 33.00 0.71 7.99
N GLN A 142 33.18 -0.10 6.95
CA GLN A 142 34.06 -1.25 7.02
C GLN A 142 35.47 -0.68 7.23
N LEU A 143 35.94 -0.70 8.47
CA LEU A 143 37.36 -0.51 8.77
C LEU A 143 38.11 -1.59 7.99
N SER A 144 38.83 -1.17 6.96
CA SER A 144 39.68 -2.03 6.13
C SER A 144 40.66 -2.79 7.02
N ARG A 145 40.44 -4.10 7.11
CA ARG A 145 41.30 -5.04 7.86
C ARG A 145 42.66 -5.13 7.15
N PRO A 146 43.80 -5.06 7.87
CA PRO A 146 45.12 -5.08 7.23
C PRO A 146 45.41 -6.45 6.59
N PRO A 147 46.11 -6.48 5.44
CA PRO A 147 46.42 -7.71 4.72
C PRO A 147 47.65 -8.35 5.35
N GLY A 148 47.46 -9.43 6.11
CA GLY A 148 48.59 -10.18 6.67
C GLY A 148 48.26 -11.01 7.90
N SER A 149 47.44 -12.05 7.74
CA SER A 149 47.54 -13.22 8.61
C SER A 149 47.34 -14.47 7.77
N LEU A 150 48.46 -15.12 7.45
CA LEU A 150 48.57 -16.37 6.72
C LEU A 150 47.83 -17.52 7.43
N SER A 151 47.06 -18.26 6.63
CA SER A 151 46.88 -19.73 6.60
C SER A 151 46.72 -20.54 7.91
N ASP A 152 45.47 -21.01 8.11
CA ASP A 152 45.01 -22.42 8.30
C ASP A 152 45.55 -23.29 9.47
N PRO A 153 44.92 -24.45 9.83
CA PRO A 153 43.84 -25.19 9.14
C PRO A 153 42.69 -25.73 10.03
N ALA A 154 41.65 -26.19 9.32
CA ALA A 154 40.81 -27.37 9.60
C ALA A 154 40.33 -27.67 11.04
N GLY A 155 39.00 -27.58 11.20
CA GLY A 155 38.22 -28.58 11.94
C GLY A 155 37.91 -28.25 13.39
N PHE A 156 36.78 -27.58 13.62
CA PHE A 156 35.93 -28.00 14.73
C PHE A 156 34.44 -27.73 14.46
N SER A 157 33.73 -28.83 14.46
CA SER A 157 32.29 -29.03 14.36
C SER A 157 31.47 -28.32 15.43
N GLY A 158 30.25 -27.94 15.05
CA GLY A 158 29.11 -27.95 15.97
C GLY A 158 28.81 -26.64 16.68
N ALA A 159 27.82 -25.90 16.18
CA ALA A 159 26.52 -25.78 16.86
C ALA A 159 25.68 -24.69 16.19
N VAL A 160 24.65 -25.14 15.47
CA VAL A 160 23.46 -24.34 15.18
C VAL A 160 22.65 -24.34 16.47
N TYR A 161 22.66 -23.24 17.23
CA TYR A 161 21.70 -23.06 18.32
C TYR A 161 20.52 -22.21 17.86
N PRO A 162 19.27 -22.64 18.12
CA PRO A 162 18.08 -21.84 17.90
C PRO A 162 17.93 -20.82 19.03
N LYS A 163 17.37 -19.66 18.70
CA LYS A 163 17.02 -18.63 19.68
C LYS A 163 15.67 -18.97 20.32
N PHE A 164 15.62 -18.95 21.65
CA PHE A 164 14.40 -18.65 22.39
C PHE A 164 14.15 -17.13 22.35
#